data_AF-A0A2N9IVS9-F1
#
_entry.id   AF-A0A2N9IVS9-F1
#
_cell.length_a   1.000
_cell.length_b   1.000
_cell.length_c   1.000
_cell.angle_alpha   90.00
_cell.angle_beta   90.00
_cell.angle_gamma   90.00
#
_symmetry.space_group_name_H-M   'P 1'
#
loop_
_entity.id
_entity.type
_entity.pdbx_description
1 polymer ?
#
loop_
_entity_poly.entity_id
_entity_poly.type
_entity_poly.pdbx_seq_one_letter_code
_entity_poly.pdbx_strand_id
1 'polypeptide(L)'
;MASEGEIFRLSGPVHLTVVDWNNIHHRRSIAASLVNGVYILEFDRQQNRHGSQALALPWWDFFHFKLNQVLIDDVDSSIFGAIFEYKYPSPTPKIPQYVIAFRGTITKSDTRSQDFKLDLQCIRNTLHQSSRFQLAMQYVQYTVGLSRGASVWLAGHSLGSAMALLVGKNMTKMGYEGGNFFTL
;
A
#
# COMPACT_ATOMS: atom_id res chain seq x y z
N MET A 1 -21.66 -6.93 9.97
CA MET A 1 -20.79 -8.12 9.93
C MET A 1 -19.71 -7.86 8.89
N ALA A 2 -18.49 -8.34 9.08
CA ALA A 2 -17.42 -8.18 8.10
C ALA A 2 -17.73 -8.98 6.83
N SER A 3 -17.43 -8.42 5.66
CA SER A 3 -17.55 -9.14 4.39
C SER A 3 -16.42 -10.17 4.23
N GLU A 4 -16.62 -11.19 3.37
CA GLU A 4 -15.59 -12.21 3.10
C GLU A 4 -14.27 -11.60 2.59
N GLY A 5 -14.35 -10.48 1.87
CA GLY A 5 -13.21 -9.70 1.37
C GLY A 5 -12.36 -9.05 2.47
N GLU A 6 -12.91 -8.82 3.66
CA GLU A 6 -12.19 -8.26 4.80
C GLU A 6 -11.39 -9.32 5.56
N ILE A 7 -11.78 -10.60 5.43
CA ILE A 7 -11.23 -11.70 6.21
C ILE A 7 -10.08 -12.34 5.43
N PHE A 8 -8.86 -12.14 5.93
CA PHE A 8 -7.64 -12.67 5.30
C PHE A 8 -7.69 -14.20 5.07
N ARG A 9 -8.27 -14.97 5.99
CA ARG A 9 -8.36 -16.42 5.84
C ARG A 9 -9.27 -16.88 4.69
N LEU A 10 -10.17 -16.00 4.23
CA LEU A 10 -11.11 -16.30 3.15
C LEU A 10 -10.64 -15.72 1.82
N SER A 11 -10.11 -14.49 1.83
CA SER A 11 -9.77 -13.73 0.62
C SER A 11 -8.28 -13.49 0.42
N GLY A 12 -7.45 -13.78 1.43
CA GLY A 12 -6.00 -13.70 1.34
C GLY A 12 -5.40 -14.91 0.61
N PRO A 13 -4.17 -14.81 0.10
CA PRO A 13 -3.52 -15.89 -0.65
C PRO A 13 -2.93 -16.94 0.31
N VAL A 14 -3.79 -17.57 1.11
CA VAL A 14 -3.41 -18.56 2.15
C VAL A 14 -2.73 -19.82 1.60
N HIS A 15 -2.85 -20.06 0.29
CA HIS A 15 -2.13 -21.13 -0.41
C HIS A 15 -0.63 -20.87 -0.54
N LEU A 16 -0.16 -19.62 -0.36
CA LEU A 16 1.25 -19.25 -0.40
C LEU A 16 1.94 -19.58 0.93
N THR A 17 2.03 -20.86 1.26
CA THR A 17 2.67 -21.35 2.51
C THR A 17 4.17 -21.07 2.55
N VAL A 18 4.82 -20.98 1.37
CA VAL A 18 6.23 -20.55 1.22
C VAL A 18 6.31 -19.45 0.16
N VAL A 19 6.88 -18.31 0.55
CA VAL A 19 7.04 -17.16 -0.34
C VAL A 19 8.34 -17.28 -1.15
N ASP A 20 8.22 -17.56 -2.44
CA ASP A 20 9.31 -17.37 -3.40
C ASP A 20 9.37 -15.91 -3.88
N TRP A 21 10.37 -15.17 -3.40
CA TRP A 21 10.62 -13.77 -3.80
C TRP A 21 11.14 -13.62 -5.24
N ASN A 22 11.54 -14.71 -5.91
CA ASN A 22 11.88 -14.68 -7.33
C ASN A 22 10.62 -14.71 -8.21
N ASN A 23 9.57 -15.36 -7.73
CA ASN A 23 8.32 -15.48 -8.45
C ASN A 23 7.57 -14.13 -8.48
N ILE A 24 7.33 -13.62 -9.68
CA ILE A 24 6.61 -12.34 -9.87
C ILE A 24 5.16 -12.41 -9.38
N HIS A 25 4.51 -13.57 -9.47
CA HIS A 25 3.14 -13.74 -8.98
C HIS A 25 3.07 -13.68 -7.46
N HIS A 26 4.03 -14.29 -6.76
CA HIS A 26 4.11 -14.20 -5.29
C HIS A 26 4.35 -12.75 -4.86
N ARG A 27 5.28 -12.05 -5.50
CA ARG A 27 5.53 -10.61 -5.22
C ARG A 27 4.29 -9.75 -5.43
N ARG A 28 3.53 -10.00 -6.51
CA ARG A 28 2.25 -9.32 -6.76
C ARG A 28 1.21 -9.64 -5.69
N SER A 29 1.07 -10.91 -5.29
CA SER A 29 0.14 -11.31 -4.23
C SER A 29 0.48 -10.67 -2.88
N ILE A 30 1.76 -10.52 -2.55
CA ILE A 30 2.21 -9.81 -1.35
C ILE A 30 1.84 -8.34 -1.44
N ALA A 31 2.22 -7.65 -2.53
CA ALA A 31 1.88 -6.25 -2.74
C ALA A 31 0.37 -6.01 -2.66
N ALA A 32 -0.43 -6.91 -3.25
CA ALA A 32 -1.88 -6.81 -3.22
C ALA A 32 -2.44 -7.00 -1.81
N SER A 33 -1.87 -7.95 -1.05
CA SER A 33 -2.26 -8.18 0.35
C SER A 33 -1.93 -6.98 1.23
N LEU A 34 -0.77 -6.36 1.04
CA LEU A 34 -0.38 -5.15 1.78
C LEU A 34 -1.29 -3.96 1.45
N VAL A 35 -1.62 -3.75 0.17
CA VAL A 35 -2.59 -2.73 -0.26
C VAL A 35 -3.97 -3.01 0.32
N ASN A 36 -4.43 -4.27 0.32
CA ASN A 36 -5.71 -4.62 0.94
C ASN A 36 -5.67 -4.41 2.46
N GLY A 37 -4.54 -4.66 3.11
CA GLY A 37 -4.31 -4.31 4.51
C GLY A 37 -4.59 -2.82 4.80
N VAL A 38 -4.25 -1.91 3.87
CA VAL A 38 -4.60 -0.48 3.99
C VAL A 38 -6.10 -0.24 3.89
N TYR A 39 -6.80 -0.94 2.98
CA TYR A 39 -8.26 -0.88 2.92
C TYR A 39 -8.89 -1.37 4.23
N ILE A 40 -8.40 -2.48 4.79
CA ILE A 40 -8.95 -3.04 6.04
C ILE A 40 -8.63 -2.14 7.24
N LEU A 41 -7.45 -1.50 7.29
CA LEU A 41 -7.15 -0.47 8.29
C LEU A 41 -8.17 0.66 8.28
N GLU A 42 -8.54 1.15 7.09
CA GLU A 42 -9.55 2.20 6.98
C GLU A 42 -10.95 1.70 7.32
N PHE A 43 -11.32 0.47 6.98
CA PHE A 43 -12.59 -0.12 7.41
C PHE A 43 -12.66 -0.36 8.91
N ASP A 44 -11.58 -0.84 9.53
CA ASP A 44 -11.47 -1.01 10.97
C ASP A 44 -11.63 0.34 11.67
N ARG A 45 -11.04 1.43 11.13
CA ARG A 45 -11.26 2.81 11.61
C ARG A 45 -12.72 3.24 11.47
N GLN A 46 -13.32 3.09 10.28
CA GLN A 46 -14.71 3.50 10.02
C GLN A 46 -15.73 2.74 10.88
N GLN A 47 -15.43 1.50 11.25
CA GLN A 47 -16.30 0.64 12.06
C GLN A 47 -15.89 0.58 13.53
N ASN A 48 -14.93 1.40 13.97
CA ASN A 48 -14.39 1.41 15.34
C ASN A 48 -13.95 0.03 15.84
N ARG A 49 -13.35 -0.78 14.97
CA ARG A 49 -12.80 -2.10 15.32
C ARG A 49 -11.39 -1.93 15.87
N HIS A 50 -11.17 -2.43 17.07
CA HIS A 50 -9.88 -2.34 17.76
C HIS A 50 -9.50 -3.68 18.40
N GLY A 51 -8.20 -3.86 18.65
CA GLY A 51 -7.68 -5.05 19.34
C GLY A 51 -8.09 -6.34 18.63
N SER A 52 -8.79 -7.22 19.35
CA SER A 52 -9.26 -8.51 18.83
C SER A 52 -10.34 -8.40 17.74
N GLN A 53 -10.96 -7.24 17.57
CA GLN A 53 -11.96 -7.00 16.52
C GLN A 53 -11.33 -6.50 15.21
N ALA A 54 -10.08 -6.03 15.25
CA ALA A 54 -9.39 -5.53 14.07
C ALA A 54 -9.03 -6.69 13.12
N LEU A 55 -9.30 -6.51 11.84
CA LEU A 55 -9.10 -7.53 10.81
C LEU A 55 -7.86 -7.26 9.96
N ALA A 56 -7.22 -6.10 10.12
CA ALA A 56 -6.14 -5.68 9.26
C ALA A 56 -4.83 -6.49 9.47
N LEU A 57 -4.51 -6.87 10.71
CA LEU A 57 -3.22 -7.47 11.09
C LEU A 57 -2.74 -8.63 10.18
N PRO A 58 -3.57 -9.64 9.87
CA PRO A 58 -3.12 -10.79 9.08
C PRO A 58 -2.66 -10.45 7.66
N TRP A 59 -3.11 -9.32 7.08
CA TRP A 59 -2.82 -8.93 5.70
C TRP A 59 -1.34 -8.64 5.43
N TRP A 60 -0.58 -8.26 6.46
CA TRP A 60 0.87 -8.05 6.38
C TRP A 60 1.66 -9.03 7.26
N ASP A 61 1.08 -9.44 8.39
CA ASP A 61 1.75 -10.30 9.37
C ASP A 61 2.10 -11.67 8.78
N PHE A 62 1.22 -12.22 7.94
CA PHE A 62 1.42 -13.49 7.24
C PHE A 62 2.69 -13.50 6.37
N PHE A 63 3.07 -12.35 5.82
CA PHE A 63 4.26 -12.19 4.98
C PHE A 63 5.46 -11.66 5.74
N HIS A 64 5.43 -11.73 7.07
CA HIS A 64 6.50 -11.26 7.96
C HIS A 64 6.79 -9.76 7.88
N PHE A 65 5.78 -8.96 7.58
CA PHE A 65 5.84 -7.52 7.73
C PHE A 65 5.22 -7.09 9.07
N LYS A 66 5.60 -5.91 9.54
CA LYS A 66 4.93 -5.18 10.61
C LYS A 66 4.49 -3.81 10.09
N LEU A 67 3.39 -3.30 10.64
CA LEU A 67 2.94 -1.94 10.38
C LEU A 67 3.90 -0.97 11.09
N ASN A 68 4.62 -0.16 10.32
CA ASN A 68 5.53 0.86 10.85
C ASN A 68 4.80 2.19 11.08
N GLN A 69 4.03 2.63 10.08
CA GLN A 69 3.32 3.90 10.14
C GLN A 69 2.10 3.91 9.22
N VAL A 70 1.02 4.56 9.65
CA VAL A 70 -0.15 4.84 8.81
C VAL A 70 -0.04 6.24 8.20
N LEU A 71 -0.54 6.40 6.97
CA LEU A 71 -0.61 7.67 6.28
C LEU A 71 -2.05 8.17 6.35
N ILE A 72 -2.26 9.27 7.06
CA ILE A 72 -3.57 9.86 7.35
C ILE A 72 -3.72 11.15 6.54
N ASP A 73 -4.85 11.30 5.87
CA ASP A 73 -5.23 12.52 5.16
C ASP A 73 -5.61 13.60 6.18
N ASP A 74 -5.02 14.78 6.04
CA ASP A 74 -5.24 15.91 6.94
C ASP A 74 -6.64 16.53 6.79
N VAL A 75 -7.30 16.29 5.66
CA VAL A 75 -8.62 16.85 5.36
C VAL A 75 -9.75 16.05 6.00
N ASP A 76 -9.74 14.73 5.83
CA ASP A 76 -10.85 13.85 6.26
C ASP A 76 -10.45 12.82 7.33
N SER A 77 -9.19 12.86 7.80
CA SER A 77 -8.63 11.91 8.76
C SER A 77 -8.72 10.44 8.31
N SER A 78 -8.86 10.19 7.00
CA SER A 78 -8.90 8.83 6.46
C SER A 78 -7.49 8.28 6.27
N ILE A 79 -7.33 6.98 6.51
CA ILE A 79 -6.07 6.29 6.23
C ILE A 79 -6.01 6.06 4.73
N PHE A 80 -5.06 6.67 4.02
CA PHE A 80 -4.92 6.51 2.57
C PHE A 80 -3.72 5.65 2.16
N GLY A 81 -2.82 5.37 3.10
CA GLY A 81 -1.65 4.53 2.89
C GLY A 81 -1.08 3.98 4.19
N ALA A 82 -0.10 3.09 4.07
CA ALA A 82 0.68 2.61 5.20
C ALA A 82 2.11 2.26 4.75
N ILE A 83 3.05 2.38 5.69
CA ILE A 83 4.43 1.91 5.58
C ILE A 83 4.53 0.61 6.37
N PHE A 84 4.93 -0.45 5.67
CA PHE A 84 5.22 -1.74 6.24
C PHE A 84 6.73 -1.97 6.26
N GLU A 85 7.24 -2.51 7.37
CA GLU A 85 8.64 -2.87 7.52
C GLU A 85 8.77 -4.39 7.60
N TYR A 86 9.74 -4.95 6.89
CA TYR A 86 10.03 -6.38 6.98
C TYR A 86 10.67 -6.70 8.34
N LYS A 87 10.15 -7.72 9.04
CA LYS A 87 10.53 -8.02 10.44
C LYS A 87 11.98 -8.50 10.58
N TYR A 88 12.54 -9.10 9.53
CA TYR A 88 13.89 -9.65 9.55
C TYR A 88 14.86 -8.69 8.87
N PRO A 89 16.12 -8.56 9.36
CA PRO A 89 17.14 -7.79 8.66
C PRO A 89 17.34 -8.40 7.27
N SER A 90 17.09 -7.62 6.22
CA SER A 90 16.97 -8.10 4.84
C SER A 90 18.10 -9.06 4.44
N PRO A 91 17.82 -10.38 4.30
CA PRO A 91 18.87 -11.34 4.00
C PRO A 91 19.23 -11.35 2.50
N THR A 92 18.46 -10.67 1.64
CA THR A 92 18.69 -10.66 0.18
C THR A 92 18.23 -9.36 -0.49
N PRO A 93 18.89 -8.90 -1.58
CA PRO A 93 18.51 -7.68 -2.30
C PRO A 93 17.07 -7.66 -2.86
N LYS A 94 16.41 -8.82 -2.94
CA LYS A 94 15.10 -8.99 -3.56
C LYS A 94 13.94 -8.79 -2.59
N ILE A 95 14.20 -8.83 -1.28
CA ILE A 95 13.19 -8.60 -0.25
C ILE A 95 13.22 -7.12 0.12
N PRO A 96 12.11 -6.38 -0.05
CA PRO A 96 12.06 -4.98 0.35
C PRO A 96 12.15 -4.86 1.87
N GLN A 97 12.99 -3.96 2.35
CA GLN A 97 13.00 -3.61 3.77
C GLN A 97 11.72 -2.84 4.14
N TYR A 98 11.26 -1.99 3.22
CA TYR A 98 10.04 -1.22 3.38
C TYR A 98 9.11 -1.37 2.18
N VAL A 99 7.80 -1.46 2.44
CA VAL A 99 6.76 -1.36 1.42
C VAL A 99 5.82 -0.23 1.81
N ILE A 100 5.64 0.73 0.91
CA ILE A 100 4.69 1.83 1.05
C ILE A 100 3.49 1.50 0.18
N ALA A 101 2.37 1.19 0.80
CA ALA A 101 1.15 0.80 0.12
C ALA A 101 0.14 1.94 0.15
N PHE A 102 -0.51 2.20 -0.99
CA PHE A 102 -1.53 3.23 -1.13
C PHE A 102 -2.86 2.60 -1.54
N ARG A 103 -3.93 2.86 -0.79
CA ARG A 103 -5.27 2.42 -1.21
C ARG A 103 -5.83 3.34 -2.29
N GLY A 104 -6.76 2.81 -3.08
CA GLY A 104 -7.60 3.60 -3.95
C GLY A 104 -8.82 4.18 -3.23
N THR A 105 -9.73 4.73 -4.02
CA THR A 105 -11.03 5.24 -3.52
C THR A 105 -11.87 4.11 -2.95
N ILE A 106 -12.56 4.37 -1.84
CA ILE A 106 -13.57 3.46 -1.28
C ILE A 106 -14.90 3.85 -1.93
N THR A 107 -15.27 3.17 -3.01
CA THR A 107 -16.55 3.39 -3.71
C THR A 107 -17.39 2.12 -3.65
N LYS A 108 -18.70 2.27 -3.37
CA LYS A 108 -19.69 1.18 -3.42
C LYS A 108 -19.73 0.57 -4.83
N SER A 109 -20.02 -0.73 -4.92
CA SER A 109 -19.58 -1.66 -5.98
C SER A 109 -20.08 -1.43 -7.41
N ASP A 110 -21.18 -0.71 -7.62
CA ASP A 110 -22.00 -0.97 -8.82
C ASP A 110 -21.68 -0.13 -10.06
N THR A 111 -20.80 0.88 -9.99
CA THR A 111 -20.42 1.75 -11.15
C THR A 111 -18.91 1.80 -11.43
N ARG A 112 -18.17 0.78 -10.97
CA ARG A 112 -16.72 0.82 -10.68
C ARG A 112 -15.70 0.98 -11.82
N SER A 113 -16.00 0.77 -13.10
CA SER A 113 -14.92 0.71 -14.12
C SER A 113 -14.83 1.96 -14.99
N GLN A 114 -15.97 2.46 -15.49
CA GLN A 114 -16.01 3.59 -16.40
C GLN A 114 -15.77 4.92 -15.65
N ASP A 115 -16.48 5.12 -14.53
CA ASP A 115 -16.37 6.34 -13.71
C ASP A 115 -14.98 6.47 -13.10
N PHE A 116 -14.40 5.36 -12.62
CA PHE A 116 -13.04 5.35 -12.09
C PHE A 116 -11.99 5.76 -13.11
N LYS A 117 -12.14 5.43 -14.39
CA LYS A 117 -11.16 5.81 -15.42
C LYS A 117 -11.20 7.32 -15.67
N LEU A 118 -12.39 7.91 -15.66
CA LEU A 118 -12.60 9.35 -15.80
C LEU A 118 -12.12 10.10 -14.54
N ASP A 119 -12.48 9.59 -13.36
CA ASP A 119 -12.01 10.12 -12.07
C ASP A 119 -10.49 10.03 -11.99
N LEU A 120 -9.87 8.93 -12.41
CA LEU A 120 -8.43 8.78 -12.38
C LEU A 120 -7.71 9.73 -13.34
N GLN A 121 -8.30 10.06 -14.49
CA GLN A 121 -7.75 11.05 -15.42
C GLN A 121 -7.87 12.46 -14.86
N CYS A 122 -9.05 12.82 -14.34
CA CYS A 122 -9.30 14.11 -13.71
C CYS A 122 -8.40 14.29 -12.47
N ILE A 123 -8.34 13.26 -11.63
CA ILE A 123 -7.48 13.23 -10.47
C ILE A 123 -6.01 13.22 -10.90
N ARG A 124 -5.54 12.48 -11.92
CA ARG A 124 -4.13 12.62 -12.37
C ARG A 124 -3.76 14.06 -12.72
N ASN A 125 -4.68 14.82 -13.29
CA ASN A 125 -4.48 16.22 -13.63
C ASN A 125 -4.46 17.14 -12.39
N THR A 126 -4.99 16.72 -11.24
CA THR A 126 -5.03 17.50 -9.99
C THR A 126 -4.24 16.88 -8.83
N LEU A 127 -3.80 15.62 -8.94
CA LEU A 127 -3.26 14.80 -7.85
C LEU A 127 -1.95 15.41 -7.37
N HIS A 128 -1.13 15.92 -8.30
CA HIS A 128 0.12 16.59 -7.99
C HIS A 128 -0.06 17.86 -7.12
N GLN A 129 -1.29 18.37 -7.03
CA GLN A 129 -1.66 19.53 -6.21
C GLN A 129 -2.39 19.13 -4.90
N SER A 130 -2.71 17.85 -4.72
CA SER A 130 -3.45 17.39 -3.54
C SER A 130 -2.55 17.30 -2.30
N SER A 131 -3.11 17.58 -1.11
CA SER A 131 -2.42 17.42 0.19
C SER A 131 -1.91 15.99 0.36
N ARG A 132 -2.74 14.99 0.01
CA ARG A 132 -2.37 13.57 0.02
C ARG A 132 -1.12 13.25 -0.79
N PHE A 133 -0.93 13.86 -1.96
CA PHE A 133 0.28 13.64 -2.75
C PHE A 133 1.53 14.25 -2.10
N GLN A 134 1.40 15.45 -1.54
CA GLN A 134 2.50 16.11 -0.84
C GLN A 134 2.91 15.30 0.41
N LEU A 135 1.92 14.85 1.19
CA LEU A 135 2.14 13.94 2.33
C LEU A 135 2.78 12.63 1.87
N ALA A 136 2.26 11.99 0.82
CA ALA A 136 2.84 10.77 0.26
C ALA A 136 4.31 10.97 -0.13
N MET A 137 4.65 12.07 -0.82
CA MET A 137 6.03 12.42 -1.16
C MET A 137 6.92 12.55 0.08
N GLN A 138 6.46 13.24 1.13
CA GLN A 138 7.20 13.38 2.39
C GLN A 138 7.46 12.03 3.05
N TYR A 139 6.43 11.18 3.15
CA TYR A 139 6.55 9.84 3.73
C TYR A 139 7.50 8.95 2.93
N VAL A 140 7.47 9.02 1.60
CA VAL A 140 8.35 8.22 0.75
C VAL A 140 9.80 8.71 0.86
N GLN A 141 10.04 10.02 0.85
CA GLN A 141 11.38 10.58 1.07
C GLN A 141 11.95 10.17 2.43
N TYR A 142 11.14 10.30 3.49
CA TYR A 142 11.51 9.88 4.84
C TYR A 142 11.88 8.39 4.88
N THR A 143 11.04 7.53 4.31
CA THR A 143 11.25 6.08 4.32
C THR A 143 12.49 5.67 3.51
N VAL A 144 12.73 6.30 2.35
CA VAL A 144 13.94 6.06 1.54
C VAL A 144 15.19 6.55 2.26
N GLY A 145 15.13 7.67 2.98
CA GLY A 145 16.22 8.13 3.84
C GLY A 145 16.52 7.17 4.99
N LEU A 146 15.47 6.59 5.61
CA LEU A 146 15.61 5.57 6.64
C LEU A 146 16.18 4.25 6.11
N SER A 147 15.92 3.89 4.86
CA SER A 147 16.30 2.59 4.31
C SER A 147 17.81 2.42 4.13
N ARG A 148 18.60 3.51 4.15
CA ARG A 148 20.07 3.49 4.03
C ARG A 148 20.57 2.64 2.84
N GLY A 149 19.84 2.68 1.73
CA GLY A 149 20.15 1.91 0.51
C GLY A 149 19.46 0.55 0.41
N ALA A 150 18.67 0.13 1.40
CA ALA A 150 17.81 -1.04 1.29
C ALA A 150 16.63 -0.79 0.35
N SER A 151 16.16 -1.86 -0.30
CA SER A 151 15.05 -1.80 -1.27
C SER A 151 13.76 -1.31 -0.61
N VAL A 152 13.14 -0.31 -1.24
CA VAL A 152 11.80 0.19 -0.89
C VAL A 152 10.86 -0.08 -2.06
N TRP A 153 9.69 -0.65 -1.78
CA TRP A 153 8.63 -0.84 -2.77
C TRP A 153 7.53 0.17 -2.59
N LEU A 154 7.02 0.69 -3.70
CA LEU A 154 5.76 1.42 -3.75
C LEU A 154 4.72 0.51 -4.37
N ALA A 155 3.58 0.35 -3.69
CA ALA A 155 2.45 -0.45 -4.14
C ALA A 155 1.16 0.36 -4.06
N GLY A 156 0.21 0.09 -4.95
CA GLY A 156 -1.10 0.70 -4.87
C GLY A 156 -2.12 -0.01 -5.74
N HIS A 157 -3.40 0.29 -5.51
CA HIS A 157 -4.52 -0.17 -6.31
C HIS A 157 -5.35 1.01 -6.81
N SER A 158 -5.77 0.98 -8.08
CA SER A 158 -6.61 2.02 -8.70
C SER A 158 -5.97 3.41 -8.54
N LEU A 159 -6.61 4.33 -7.81
CA LEU A 159 -6.04 5.65 -7.49
C LEU A 159 -4.69 5.55 -6.74
N GLY A 160 -4.54 4.55 -5.86
CA GLY A 160 -3.28 4.28 -5.17
C GLY A 160 -2.15 3.93 -6.13
N SER A 161 -2.44 3.22 -7.24
CA SER A 161 -1.45 2.89 -8.27
C SER A 161 -0.93 4.15 -8.97
N ALA A 162 -1.82 5.12 -9.26
CA ALA A 162 -1.41 6.40 -9.83
C ALA A 162 -0.56 7.22 -8.85
N MET A 163 -0.89 7.19 -7.55
CA MET A 163 -0.09 7.85 -6.52
C MET A 163 1.31 7.23 -6.40
N ALA A 164 1.38 5.89 -6.32
CA ALA A 164 2.66 5.16 -6.31
C ALA A 164 3.53 5.51 -7.53
N LEU A 165 2.93 5.54 -8.72
CA LEU A 165 3.63 5.86 -9.97
C LEU A 165 4.14 7.31 -9.99
N LEU A 166 3.30 8.28 -9.61
CA LEU A 166 3.68 9.69 -9.63
C LEU A 166 4.75 10.01 -8.59
N VAL A 167 4.61 9.46 -7.39
CA VAL A 167 5.62 9.57 -6.33
C VAL A 167 6.94 8.95 -6.80
N GLY A 168 6.90 7.72 -7.33
CA GLY A 168 8.10 7.03 -7.80
C GLY A 168 8.82 7.77 -8.93
N LYS A 169 8.06 8.32 -9.88
CA LYS A 169 8.59 9.17 -10.95
C LYS A 169 9.30 10.40 -10.40
N ASN A 170 8.72 11.07 -9.39
CA ASN A 170 9.34 12.23 -8.77
C ASN A 170 10.58 11.87 -7.93
N MET A 171 10.54 10.77 -7.19
CA MET A 171 11.72 10.27 -6.45
C MET A 171 12.89 9.98 -7.39
N THR A 172 12.63 9.37 -8.55
CA THR A 172 13.65 9.12 -9.57
C THR A 172 14.24 10.44 -10.10
N LYS A 173 13.39 11.44 -10.40
CA LYS A 173 13.85 12.77 -10.82
C LYS A 173 14.71 13.49 -9.78
N MET A 174 14.51 13.19 -8.50
CA MET A 174 15.31 13.74 -7.39
C MET A 174 16.62 12.98 -7.17
N GLY A 175 16.94 11.97 -7.98
CA GLY A 175 18.20 11.22 -7.91
C GLY A 175 18.16 9.98 -6.99
N TYR A 176 16.98 9.55 -6.54
CA TYR A 176 16.84 8.30 -5.77
C TYR A 176 16.69 7.10 -6.73
N GLU A 177 17.77 6.38 -7.00
CA GLU A 177 17.81 5.27 -7.99
C GLU A 177 17.51 3.85 -7.42
N GLY A 178 17.04 3.74 -6.17
CA GLY A 178 16.95 2.44 -5.47
C GLY A 178 15.56 1.80 -5.30
N GLY A 179 14.49 2.42 -5.80
CA GLY A 179 13.13 1.95 -5.59
C GLY A 179 12.68 0.98 -6.68
N ASN A 180 12.50 -0.31 -6.36
CA ASN A 180 11.77 -1.20 -7.25
C ASN A 180 10.28 -0.82 -7.19
N PHE A 181 9.80 -0.09 -8.19
CA PHE A 181 8.42 0.36 -8.29
C PHE A 181 7.51 -0.79 -8.76
N PHE A 182 6.55 -1.20 -7.93
CA PHE A 182 5.60 -2.27 -8.23
C PHE A 182 4.16 -1.73 -8.23
N THR A 183 3.65 -1.37 -9.40
CA THR A 183 2.23 -1.03 -9.58
C THR A 183 1.41 -2.30 -9.82
N LEU A 184 0.28 -2.43 -9.09
CA LEU A 184 -0.80 -3.38 -9.40
C LEU A 184 -1.88 -2.68 -10.23
#